data_AF-A0A9X7NS80-F1
#
_entry.id   AF-A0A9X7NS80-F1
#
_cell.length_a   1.000
_cell.length_b   1.000
_cell.length_c   1.000
_cell.angle_alpha   90.00
_cell.angle_beta   90.00
_cell.angle_gamma   90.00
#
_symmetry.space_group_name_H-M   'P 1'
#
loop_
_entity.id
_entity.type
_entity.pdbx_description
1 polymer ?
#
loop_
_entity_poly.entity_id
_entity_poly.type
_entity_poly.pdbx_seq_one_letter_code
_entity_poly.pdbx_strand_id
1 'polypeptide(L)' 'MWKLAMILFIIIGPTLAGLGALVPLSIYGVGTFNALLLVGGAATGAAIAVPVSYWVATRLGALMDASSART' A
#
# COMPACT_ATOMS: atom_id res chain seq x y z
N MET A 1 -6.01 -16.82 3.75
CA MET A 1 -4.88 -15.92 3.42
C MET A 1 -4.92 -14.55 4.13
N TRP A 2 -5.83 -14.34 5.11
CA TRP A 2 -5.97 -13.02 5.75
C TRP A 2 -4.71 -12.58 6.52
N LYS A 3 -4.06 -13.54 7.22
CA LYS A 3 -2.78 -13.29 7.90
C LYS A 3 -1.68 -12.82 6.94
N LEU A 4 -1.59 -13.42 5.74
CA LEU A 4 -0.60 -13.03 4.74
C LEU A 4 -0.84 -11.59 4.24
N ALA A 5 -2.09 -11.25 3.94
CA ALA A 5 -2.42 -9.89 3.51
C ALA A 5 -2.21 -8.85 4.61
N MET A 6 -2.46 -9.18 5.89
CA MET A 6 -2.15 -8.29 7.02
C MET A 6 -0.65 -8.03 7.15
N ILE A 7 0.18 -9.06 7.00
CA ILE A 7 1.65 -8.91 7.00
C ILE A 7 2.09 -8.04 5.82
N LEU A 8 1.54 -8.27 4.63
CA LEU A 8 1.84 -7.47 3.45
C LEU A 8 1.33 -6.02 3.58
N PHE A 9 0.20 -5.81 4.25
CA PHE A 9 -0.36 -4.48 4.50
C PHE A 9 0.53 -3.62 5.40
N ILE A 10 1.29 -4.21 6.33
CA ILE A 10 2.28 -3.48 7.15
C ILE A 10 3.34 -2.81 6.29
N ILE A 11 3.66 -3.37 5.12
CA ILE A 11 4.65 -2.81 4.19
C ILE A 11 3.94 -1.96 3.14
N ILE A 12 2.94 -2.53 2.47
CA ILE A 12 2.21 -1.90 1.35
C ILE A 12 1.46 -0.64 1.83
N GLY A 13 0.89 -0.67 3.04
CA GLY A 13 0.15 0.43 3.65
C GLY A 13 0.96 1.72 3.77
N PRO A 14 2.06 1.72 4.55
CA PRO A 14 2.94 2.88 4.68
C PRO A 14 3.55 3.31 3.33
N THR A 15 3.85 2.35 2.45
CA THR A 15 4.46 2.67 1.14
C THR A 15 3.49 3.42 0.24
N LEU A 16 2.25 2.94 0.11
CA LEU A 16 1.22 3.62 -0.68
C LEU A 16 0.74 4.92 -0.04
N ALA A 17 0.65 4.97 1.29
CA ALA A 17 0.38 6.22 2.01
C ALA A 17 1.50 7.26 1.77
N GLY A 18 2.77 6.83 1.81
CA GLY A 18 3.92 7.67 1.49
C GLY A 18 3.91 8.17 0.04
N LEU A 19 3.55 7.31 -0.93
CA LEU A 19 3.35 7.74 -2.31
C LEU A 19 2.21 8.75 -2.46
N GLY A 20 1.10 8.55 -1.75
CA GLY A 20 -0.01 9.50 -1.71
C GLY A 20 0.38 10.85 -1.08
N ALA A 21 1.23 10.82 -0.05
CA ALA A 21 1.78 12.02 0.60
C ALA A 21 2.81 12.75 -0.27
N LEU A 22 3.55 12.03 -1.12
CA LEU A 22 4.51 12.62 -2.06
C LEU A 22 3.82 13.48 -3.13
N VAL A 23 2.58 13.20 -3.51
CA VAL A 23 1.82 13.99 -4.50
C VAL A 23 1.67 15.47 -4.09
N PRO A 24 1.09 15.82 -2.93
CA PRO A 24 0.97 17.21 -2.52
C PRO A 24 2.33 17.86 -2.25
N LEU A 25 3.33 17.11 -1.77
CA LEU A 25 4.68 17.64 -1.58
C LEU A 25 5.39 17.97 -2.91
N SER A 26 5.11 17.19 -3.96
CA SER A 26 5.68 17.41 -5.30
C SER A 26 5.01 18.58 -6.03
N ILE A 27 3.72 18.81 -5.78
CA ILE A 27 2.94 19.87 -6.46
C ILE A 27 3.10 21.22 -5.75
N TYR A 28 3.01 21.25 -4.41
CA TYR A 28 2.97 22.49 -3.63
C TYR A 28 4.31 22.86 -2.97
N GLY A 29 5.30 21.96 -3.04
CA GLY A 29 6.62 22.14 -2.43
C GLY A 29 6.63 21.98 -0.91
N VAL A 30 7.79 21.60 -0.36
CA VAL A 30 7.97 21.29 1.07
C VAL A 30 7.81 22.52 1.98
N GLY A 31 7.96 23.73 1.45
CA GLY A 31 7.91 24.98 2.23
C GLY A 31 6.50 25.54 2.49
N THR A 32 5.51 25.17 1.66
CA THR A 32 4.16 25.78 1.67
C THR A 32 3.10 24.74 1.31
N PHE A 33 3.15 23.55 1.90
CA PHE A 33 2.13 22.53 1.67
C PHE A 33 0.96 22.68 2.64
N ASN A 34 -0.24 22.41 2.15
CA ASN A 34 -1.43 22.35 2.99
C ASN A 34 -1.47 20.98 3.70
N ALA A 35 -1.39 20.99 5.04
CA ALA A 35 -1.41 19.78 5.86
C ALA A 35 -2.65 18.90 5.60
N LEU A 36 -3.78 19.50 5.27
CA LEU A 36 -5.03 18.80 4.93
C LEU A 36 -4.91 18.01 3.63
N LEU A 37 -4.20 18.54 2.62
CA LEU A 37 -3.93 17.84 1.37
C LEU A 37 -2.91 16.73 1.54
N LEU A 38 -1.92 16.92 2.44
CA LEU A 38 -0.95 15.88 2.78
C LEU A 38 -1.62 14.67 3.45
N VAL A 39 -2.41 14.93 4.50
CA VAL A 39 -3.16 13.89 5.21
C VAL A 39 -4.20 13.26 4.28
N GLY A 40 -4.85 14.07 3.44
CA GLY A 40 -5.75 13.59 2.39
C GLY A 40 -5.07 12.60 1.47
N GLY A 41 -3.97 12.99 0.82
CA GLY A 41 -3.20 12.14 -0.10
C GLY A 41 -2.70 10.86 0.57
N ALA A 42 -2.17 10.96 1.80
CA ALA A 42 -1.74 9.82 2.57
C ALA A 42 -2.89 8.85 2.90
N ALA A 43 -4.06 9.39 3.29
CA ALA A 43 -5.24 8.61 3.58
C ALA A 43 -5.81 7.91 2.34
N THR A 44 -5.82 8.58 1.17
CA THR A 44 -6.22 7.95 -0.09
C THR A 44 -5.26 6.82 -0.46
N GLY A 45 -3.95 7.03 -0.30
CA GLY A 45 -2.93 6.00 -0.51
C GLY A 45 -3.14 4.79 0.41
N ALA A 46 -3.41 5.02 1.70
CA ALA A 46 -3.73 3.97 2.66
C ALA A 46 -5.03 3.23 2.33
N ALA A 47 -6.06 3.94 1.86
CA ALA A 47 -7.32 3.33 1.43
C ALA A 47 -7.13 2.39 0.24
N ILE A 48 -6.28 2.76 -0.73
CA ILE A 48 -5.93 1.92 -1.89
C ILE A 48 -5.04 0.74 -1.47
N ALA A 49 -4.25 0.88 -0.40
CA ALA A 49 -3.40 -0.20 0.07
C ALA A 49 -4.19 -1.43 0.58
N VAL A 50 -5.42 -1.24 1.05
CA VAL A 50 -6.27 -2.34 1.53
C VAL A 50 -6.59 -3.33 0.40
N PRO A 51 -7.21 -2.94 -0.73
CA PRO A 51 -7.46 -3.87 -1.83
C PRO A 51 -6.17 -4.38 -2.49
N VAL A 52 -5.12 -3.55 -2.58
CA VAL A 52 -3.84 -3.96 -3.17
C VAL A 52 -3.17 -5.06 -2.35
N SER A 53 -3.12 -4.93 -1.02
CA SER A 53 -2.53 -5.94 -0.15
C SER A 53 -3.26 -7.29 -0.21
N TYR A 54 -4.58 -7.27 -0.32
CA TYR A 54 -5.38 -8.49 -0.52
C TYR A 54 -5.07 -9.14 -1.88
N TRP A 55 -5.02 -8.34 -2.95
CA TRP A 55 -4.69 -8.84 -4.29
C TRP A 55 -3.31 -9.48 -4.35
N VAL A 56 -2.28 -8.82 -3.79
CA VAL A 56 -0.92 -9.37 -3.72
C VAL A 56 -0.89 -10.67 -2.89
N ALA A 57 -1.61 -10.73 -1.77
CA ALA A 57 -1.67 -11.93 -0.95
C ALA A 57 -2.27 -13.13 -1.71
N THR A 58 -3.33 -12.92 -2.50
CA THR A 58 -3.91 -14.00 -3.31
C THR A 58 -2.97 -14.51 -4.39
N ARG A 59 -2.21 -13.62 -5.04
CA ARG A 59 -1.20 -14.01 -6.05
C ARG A 59 -0.06 -14.80 -5.44
N LEU A 60 0.45 -14.36 -4.29
CA LEU A 60 1.51 -15.08 -3.58
C LEU A 60 1.04 -16.45 -3.07
N GLY A 61 -0.18 -16.55 -2.54
CA GLY A 61 -0.75 -17.84 -2.14
C GLY A 61 -0.83 -18.83 -3.30
N ALA A 62 -1.32 -18.40 -4.46
CA ALA A 62 -1.36 -19.25 -5.66
C ALA A 62 0.03 -19.71 -6.13
N LEU A 63 1.05 -18.85 -6.02
CA LEU A 63 2.43 -19.21 -6.35
C LEU A 63 3.03 -20.20 -5.33
N MET A 64 2.71 -20.04 -4.05
CA MET A 64 3.13 -20.98 -3.00
C MET A 64 2.54 -22.36 -3.20
N ASP A 65 1.24 -22.45 -3.49
CA ASP A 65 0.56 -23.73 -3.78
C ASP A 65 1.19 -24.42 -5.01
N ALA A 66 1.48 -23.66 -6.08
CA ALA A 66 2.14 -24.17 -7.29
C ALA A 66 3.61 -24.58 -7.09
N SER A 67 4.31 -23.99 -6.12
CA SER A 67 5.65 -24.44 -5.73
C SER A 67 5.59 -25.69 -4.86
N SER A 68 4.64 -25.76 -3.92
CA SER A 68 4.50 -26.90 -3.01
C SER A 68 4.02 -28.17 -3.72
N ALA A 69 3.27 -28.05 -4.82
CA ALA A 69 2.89 -29.17 -5.68
C ALA A 69 4.05 -29.73 -6.52
N ARG A 70 5.20 -29.05 -6.55
CA ARG A 70 6.38 -29.39 -7.35
C ARG A 70 7.46 -30.13 -6.57
N THR A 71 7.31 -30.23 -5.25
CA THR A 71 8.16 -30.96 -4.30
C THR A 71 7.46 -32.22 -3.84
#